data_AF-A0A4Q6BG78-F1
#
_entry.id   AF-A0A4Q6BG78-F1
#
_cell.length_a   1.000
_cell.length_b   1.000
_cell.length_c   1.000
_cell.angle_alpha   90.00
_cell.angle_beta   90.00
_cell.angle_gamma   90.00
#
_symmetry.space_group_name_H-M   'P 1'
#
loop_
_entity.id
_entity.type
_entity.pdbx_description
1 polymer ?
#
loop_
_entity_poly.entity_id
_entity_poly.type
_entity_poly.pdbx_seq_one_letter_code
_entity_poly.pdbx_strand_id
1 'polypeptide(L)'
;GEKKEMFRNTEAWEANLVEGVAMAKHGEYYYAFYAAAGCCGTGCTYGVGVARSRSLHGPWEKYSKNPIMATNDRWRCPGHGTAVEKDGRFYFLYHAYDPKTTVYTGREGWLVEYRPTSDGWIEFMAEEAPQHVVPAKRVEDDFNRSPMDKRWQWSVFQQPKTEVKNGELYLPAANKEGGNFIGRHTTSGNYTTTVKVHGQKSTAAAGVAAIGDEKNNISALYNKGVVTVVQVKGGKETVLATKTFPKTAKPFLRMQVRNGKEIRFFYSANGRSFTELTMNGVDGGFLPPWDRAIRSGLLAKGADGSFGVFDRYEMVNE
;
A
#
# COMPACT_ATOMS: atom_id res chain seq x y z
N GLY A 1 24.17 22.59 19.44
CA GLY A 1 25.18 23.15 18.52
C GLY A 1 24.48 23.84 17.37
N GLU A 2 25.21 24.64 16.59
CA GLU A 2 24.68 25.31 15.41
C GLU A 2 24.42 24.30 14.27
N LYS A 3 23.39 24.54 13.47
CA LYS A 3 23.09 23.71 12.29
C LYS A 3 24.18 23.92 11.24
N LYS A 4 24.77 22.82 10.75
CA LYS A 4 25.76 22.84 9.67
C LYS A 4 25.24 22.06 8.48
N GLU A 5 25.26 22.67 7.31
CA GLU A 5 24.97 21.99 6.06
C GLU A 5 26.09 20.99 5.72
N MET A 6 25.73 19.77 5.35
CA MET A 6 26.66 18.74 4.92
C MET A 6 26.91 18.83 3.41
N PHE A 7 25.82 18.76 2.62
CA PHE A 7 25.78 18.96 1.18
C PHE A 7 24.34 19.24 0.75
N ARG A 8 24.17 19.70 -0.50
CA ARG A 8 22.87 19.93 -1.15
C ARG A 8 22.86 19.35 -2.57
N ASN A 9 21.73 19.38 -3.25
CA ASN A 9 21.63 19.03 -4.66
C ASN A 9 22.48 19.99 -5.53
N THR A 10 23.50 19.46 -6.19
CA THR A 10 24.44 20.17 -7.09
C THR A 10 24.59 19.49 -8.44
N GLU A 11 24.26 18.20 -8.54
CA GLU A 11 24.35 17.41 -9.75
C GLU A 11 23.02 17.42 -10.50
N ALA A 12 23.07 17.44 -11.84
CA ALA A 12 21.86 17.56 -12.66
C ALA A 12 20.81 16.47 -12.39
N TRP A 13 21.25 15.23 -12.10
CA TRP A 13 20.36 14.10 -11.83
C TRP A 13 19.58 14.24 -10.51
N GLU A 14 20.07 15.03 -9.55
CA GLU A 14 19.44 15.21 -8.24
C GLU A 14 18.19 16.08 -8.33
N ALA A 15 18.07 16.85 -9.42
CA ALA A 15 16.96 17.75 -9.72
C ALA A 15 16.58 18.61 -8.49
N ASN A 16 15.35 18.48 -8.00
CA ASN A 16 14.74 19.36 -7.01
C ASN A 16 14.84 18.86 -5.55
N LEU A 17 15.49 17.71 -5.29
CA LEU A 17 15.44 17.07 -3.98
C LEU A 17 16.71 16.30 -3.64
N VAL A 18 17.17 16.40 -2.39
CA VAL A 18 18.05 15.43 -1.72
C VAL A 18 17.42 15.11 -0.38
N GLU A 19 17.19 13.83 -0.09
CA GLU A 19 16.53 13.37 1.13
C GLU A 19 17.00 11.97 1.56
N GLY A 20 16.43 11.46 2.66
CA GLY A 20 16.58 10.06 3.06
C GLY A 20 18.02 9.61 3.30
N VAL A 21 18.85 10.49 3.88
CA VAL A 21 20.28 10.21 4.07
C VAL A 21 20.46 9.07 5.08
N ALA A 22 21.13 8.00 4.66
CA ALA A 22 21.61 6.92 5.51
C ALA A 22 23.14 6.93 5.57
N MET A 23 23.66 6.97 6.79
CA MET A 23 25.09 7.09 7.06
C MET A 23 25.72 5.73 7.37
N ALA A 24 26.86 5.44 6.77
CA ALA A 24 27.70 4.28 7.10
C ALA A 24 29.16 4.71 7.26
N LYS A 25 29.98 3.92 7.95
CA LYS A 25 31.42 4.17 8.05
C LYS A 25 32.18 2.94 7.56
N HIS A 26 33.03 3.13 6.55
CA HIS A 26 33.94 2.10 6.04
C HIS A 26 35.36 2.64 6.02
N GLY A 27 36.23 2.04 6.83
CA GLY A 27 37.60 2.52 7.02
C GLY A 27 37.63 3.98 7.51
N GLU A 28 38.34 4.83 6.75
CA GLU A 28 38.51 6.24 7.08
C GLU A 28 37.36 7.15 6.62
N TYR A 29 36.42 6.62 5.84
CA TYR A 29 35.33 7.40 5.24
C TYR A 29 34.00 7.14 5.94
N TYR A 30 33.28 8.23 6.21
CA TYR A 30 31.84 8.26 6.34
C TYR A 30 31.22 8.31 4.95
N TYR A 31 30.19 7.53 4.71
CA TYR A 31 29.40 7.50 3.49
C TYR A 31 27.99 7.97 3.82
N ALA A 32 27.46 8.86 2.99
CA ALA A 32 26.08 9.30 2.98
C ALA A 32 25.43 8.72 1.73
N PHE A 33 24.64 7.65 1.89
CA PHE A 33 23.70 7.21 0.87
C PHE A 33 22.51 8.15 0.93
N TYR A 34 22.10 8.72 -0.20
CA TYR A 34 21.00 9.68 -0.23
C TYR A 34 20.12 9.41 -1.44
N ALA A 35 18.85 9.77 -1.33
CA ALA A 35 17.93 9.71 -2.45
C ALA A 35 17.72 11.11 -3.01
N ALA A 36 17.46 11.21 -4.31
CA ALA A 36 17.28 12.48 -4.98
C ALA A 36 16.29 12.39 -6.15
N ALA A 37 15.98 13.53 -6.77
CA ALA A 37 14.96 13.70 -7.81
C ALA A 37 13.50 13.46 -7.32
N GLY A 38 12.59 13.09 -8.23
CA GLY A 38 11.16 13.05 -7.95
C GLY A 38 10.66 11.67 -7.49
N CYS A 39 10.33 11.54 -6.20
CA CYS A 39 9.45 10.49 -5.67
C CYS A 39 8.04 11.07 -5.44
N CYS A 40 6.94 10.37 -5.71
CA CYS A 40 6.77 9.02 -6.22
C CYS A 40 5.54 8.96 -7.15
N GLY A 41 5.25 7.79 -7.73
CA GLY A 41 4.12 7.58 -8.64
C GLY A 41 4.55 7.30 -10.08
N THR A 42 3.62 7.45 -11.03
CA THR A 42 3.80 7.04 -12.44
C THR A 42 4.90 7.80 -13.16
N GLY A 43 5.18 9.05 -12.77
CA GLY A 43 6.25 9.89 -13.33
C GLY A 43 7.54 9.90 -12.50
N CYS A 44 7.78 8.87 -11.67
CA CYS A 44 8.91 8.88 -10.76
C CYS A 44 10.27 8.88 -11.47
N THR A 45 11.18 9.77 -11.01
CA THR A 45 12.57 9.88 -11.45
C THR A 45 13.59 9.60 -10.33
N TYR A 46 13.11 9.11 -9.19
CA TYR A 46 13.89 8.87 -7.98
C TYR A 46 15.07 7.93 -8.21
N GLY A 47 16.19 8.23 -7.55
CA GLY A 47 17.40 7.43 -7.58
C GLY A 47 18.26 7.65 -6.34
N VAL A 48 19.29 6.83 -6.20
CA VAL A 48 20.22 6.85 -5.06
C VAL A 48 21.59 7.32 -5.50
N GLY A 49 22.15 8.25 -4.73
CA GLY A 49 23.53 8.68 -4.81
C GLY A 49 24.29 8.30 -3.55
N VAL A 50 25.63 8.34 -3.64
CA VAL A 50 26.51 8.26 -2.48
C VAL A 50 27.49 9.43 -2.48
N ALA A 51 27.73 9.99 -1.29
CA ALA A 51 28.81 10.92 -1.01
C ALA A 51 29.67 10.38 0.12
N ARG A 52 30.95 10.77 0.19
CA ARG A 52 31.85 10.37 1.27
C ARG A 52 32.57 11.57 1.89
N SER A 53 32.98 11.42 3.15
CA SER A 53 33.85 12.38 3.83
C SER A 53 34.69 11.69 4.90
N ARG A 54 35.89 12.21 5.18
CA ARG A 54 36.69 11.79 6.36
C ARG A 54 36.20 12.44 7.66
N SER A 55 35.29 13.40 7.58
CA SER A 55 34.70 14.11 8.72
C SER A 55 33.19 14.28 8.53
N LEU A 56 32.40 14.07 9.58
CA LEU A 56 30.95 14.28 9.52
C LEU A 56 30.57 15.71 9.09
N HIS A 57 31.44 16.67 9.41
CA HIS A 57 31.27 18.09 9.05
C HIS A 57 31.77 18.44 7.64
N GLY A 58 32.13 17.44 6.84
CA GLY A 58 32.62 17.62 5.48
C GLY A 58 34.09 18.03 5.39
N PRO A 59 34.55 18.39 4.17
CA PRO A 59 33.75 18.46 2.94
C PRO A 59 33.26 17.09 2.48
N TRP A 60 32.07 17.06 1.88
CA TRP A 60 31.45 15.85 1.32
C TRP A 60 31.72 15.78 -0.18
N GLU A 61 32.40 14.72 -0.62
CA GLU A 61 32.69 14.42 -2.02
C GLU A 61 31.58 13.51 -2.58
N LYS A 62 30.90 13.92 -3.65
CA LYS A 62 29.91 13.08 -4.33
C LYS A 62 30.58 12.13 -5.30
N TYR A 63 30.06 10.91 -5.43
CA TYR A 63 30.60 9.97 -6.39
C TYR A 63 30.32 10.41 -7.82
N SER A 64 31.33 10.45 -8.67
CA SER A 64 31.21 10.85 -10.08
C SER A 64 30.34 9.91 -10.92
N LYS A 65 30.10 8.68 -10.44
CA LYS A 65 29.19 7.70 -11.07
C LYS A 65 27.76 7.74 -10.53
N ASN A 66 27.41 8.74 -9.70
CA ASN A 66 26.03 8.90 -9.27
C ASN A 66 25.09 9.18 -10.48
N PRO A 67 23.83 8.73 -10.44
CA PRO A 67 23.25 7.89 -9.39
C PRO A 67 23.79 6.45 -9.43
N ILE A 68 24.12 5.92 -8.26
CA ILE A 68 24.53 4.51 -8.08
C ILE A 68 23.35 3.54 -8.18
N MET A 69 22.11 4.05 -8.11
CA MET A 69 20.90 3.26 -8.34
C MET A 69 19.84 4.12 -9.03
N ALA A 70 19.25 3.57 -10.09
CA ALA A 70 18.15 4.17 -10.84
C ALA A 70 17.17 3.07 -11.30
N THR A 71 16.04 3.48 -11.88
CA THR A 71 15.07 2.57 -12.51
C THR A 71 15.75 1.67 -13.56
N ASN A 72 15.42 0.38 -13.54
CA ASN A 72 15.87 -0.62 -14.51
C ASN A 72 14.79 -1.71 -14.69
N ASP A 73 15.15 -2.83 -15.33
CA ASP A 73 14.22 -3.94 -15.58
C ASP A 73 13.81 -4.73 -14.32
N ARG A 74 14.47 -4.49 -13.18
CA ARG A 74 14.25 -5.20 -11.91
C ARG A 74 13.43 -4.38 -10.92
N TRP A 75 13.53 -3.05 -10.96
CA TRP A 75 12.79 -2.15 -10.08
C TRP A 75 12.60 -0.78 -10.70
N ARG A 76 11.57 -0.06 -10.22
CA ARG A 76 11.32 1.34 -10.60
C ARG A 76 11.35 2.23 -9.38
N CYS A 77 11.83 3.46 -9.54
CA CYS A 77 11.83 4.48 -8.47
C CYS A 77 12.58 4.05 -7.19
N PRO A 78 13.82 3.53 -7.27
CA PRO A 78 14.52 3.06 -6.09
C PRO A 78 15.01 4.23 -5.21
N GLY A 79 14.85 4.11 -3.90
CA GLY A 79 15.53 5.03 -2.98
C GLY A 79 15.08 4.95 -1.53
N HIS A 80 15.38 6.03 -0.79
CA HIS A 80 15.20 6.15 0.66
C HIS A 80 15.67 4.89 1.41
N GLY A 81 16.90 4.48 1.10
CA GLY A 81 17.45 3.25 1.65
C GLY A 81 18.20 3.45 2.96
N THR A 82 18.58 2.34 3.57
CA THR A 82 19.33 2.24 4.81
C THR A 82 20.45 1.24 4.63
N ALA A 83 21.68 1.65 4.95
CA ALA A 83 22.82 0.76 5.01
C ALA A 83 22.73 -0.14 6.26
N VAL A 84 22.96 -1.43 6.08
CA VAL A 84 22.88 -2.47 7.13
C VAL A 84 24.12 -3.34 7.05
N GLU A 85 24.69 -3.69 8.19
CA GLU A 85 25.78 -4.68 8.29
C GLU A 85 25.25 -5.94 8.98
N LYS A 86 25.61 -7.11 8.44
CA LYS A 86 25.35 -8.40 9.07
C LYS A 86 26.48 -9.37 8.73
N ASP A 87 27.05 -9.98 9.77
CA ASP A 87 28.09 -11.01 9.65
C ASP A 87 29.28 -10.59 8.75
N GLY A 88 29.69 -9.32 8.87
CA GLY A 88 30.78 -8.73 8.07
C GLY A 88 30.43 -8.43 6.60
N ARG A 89 29.16 -8.60 6.20
CA ARG A 89 28.63 -8.25 4.87
C ARG A 89 27.76 -7.01 4.96
N PHE A 90 27.75 -6.21 3.91
CA PHE A 90 27.02 -4.95 3.87
C PHE A 90 25.87 -5.00 2.88
N TYR A 91 24.72 -4.50 3.30
CA TYR A 91 23.49 -4.51 2.52
C TYR A 91 22.88 -3.13 2.51
N PHE A 92 22.16 -2.82 1.44
CA PHE A 92 21.36 -1.63 1.32
C PHE A 92 19.90 -2.06 1.21
N LEU A 93 19.13 -1.77 2.26
CA LEU A 93 17.68 -1.98 2.29
C LEU A 93 17.02 -0.72 1.74
N TYR A 94 16.29 -0.81 0.64
CA TYR A 94 15.67 0.35 -0.01
C TYR A 94 14.24 0.04 -0.42
N HIS A 95 13.47 1.06 -0.75
CA HIS A 95 12.18 0.85 -1.36
C HIS A 95 12.25 1.02 -2.88
N ALA A 96 11.39 0.30 -3.59
CA ALA A 96 11.14 0.49 -5.02
C ALA A 96 9.77 -0.09 -5.40
N TYR A 97 9.31 0.15 -6.63
CA TYR A 97 8.16 -0.57 -7.19
C TYR A 97 8.62 -1.81 -7.95
N ASP A 98 7.87 -2.90 -7.85
CA ASP A 98 8.03 -4.05 -8.75
C ASP A 98 7.68 -3.63 -10.20
N PRO A 99 8.56 -3.88 -11.18
CA PRO A 99 8.35 -3.48 -12.57
C PRO A 99 7.22 -4.25 -13.27
N LYS A 100 6.82 -5.40 -12.72
CA LYS A 100 5.76 -6.28 -13.23
C LYS A 100 4.37 -5.92 -12.67
N THR A 101 4.31 -5.13 -11.60
CA THR A 101 3.04 -4.72 -10.99
C THR A 101 2.72 -3.26 -11.35
N THR A 102 1.96 -2.56 -10.49
CA THR A 102 1.56 -1.17 -10.71
C THR A 102 1.97 -0.34 -9.52
N VAL A 103 2.11 0.98 -9.67
CA VAL A 103 2.39 1.89 -8.54
C VAL A 103 1.37 1.80 -7.39
N TYR A 104 0.19 1.20 -7.63
CA TYR A 104 -0.89 1.05 -6.66
C TYR A 104 -0.70 -0.13 -5.69
N THR A 105 0.22 -1.06 -5.94
CA THR A 105 0.66 -2.05 -4.93
C THR A 105 1.51 -1.40 -3.83
N GLY A 106 1.94 -0.15 -4.07
CA GLY A 106 2.80 0.60 -3.17
C GLY A 106 4.27 0.32 -3.38
N ARG A 107 5.10 0.98 -2.56
CA ARG A 107 6.55 0.78 -2.54
C ARG A 107 6.84 -0.49 -1.74
N GLU A 108 7.69 -1.34 -2.27
CA GLU A 108 8.08 -2.64 -1.72
C GLU A 108 9.49 -2.56 -1.17
N GLY A 109 9.83 -3.41 -0.19
CA GLY A 109 11.17 -3.47 0.37
C GLY A 109 12.10 -4.37 -0.45
N TRP A 110 13.27 -3.85 -0.80
CA TRP A 110 14.31 -4.52 -1.58
C TRP A 110 15.63 -4.52 -0.81
N LEU A 111 16.45 -5.54 -1.03
CA LEU A 111 17.74 -5.69 -0.36
C LEU A 111 18.81 -6.07 -1.38
N VAL A 112 19.87 -5.27 -1.44
CA VAL A 112 21.04 -5.52 -2.28
C VAL A 112 22.31 -5.54 -1.45
N GLU A 113 23.21 -6.46 -1.71
CA GLU A 113 24.54 -6.45 -1.10
C GLU A 113 25.41 -5.39 -1.78
N TYR A 114 26.27 -4.71 -1.01
CA TYR A 114 27.31 -3.84 -1.55
C TYR A 114 28.63 -4.11 -0.87
N ARG A 115 29.72 -3.67 -1.51
CA ARG A 115 31.07 -3.73 -0.95
C ARG A 115 31.80 -2.40 -1.12
N PRO A 116 32.68 -2.02 -0.19
CA PRO A 116 33.67 -0.98 -0.44
C PRO A 116 34.63 -1.41 -1.56
N THR A 117 34.99 -0.48 -2.43
CA THR A 117 35.98 -0.67 -3.50
C THR A 117 37.35 -0.16 -3.09
N SER A 118 38.41 -0.57 -3.80
CA SER A 118 39.80 -0.18 -3.48
C SER A 118 40.07 1.32 -3.62
N ASP A 119 39.29 2.04 -4.43
CA ASP A 119 39.32 3.49 -4.58
C ASP A 119 38.47 4.23 -3.52
N GLY A 120 37.94 3.50 -2.53
CA GLY A 120 37.20 4.04 -1.39
C GLY A 120 35.77 4.47 -1.73
N TRP A 121 35.17 3.87 -2.76
CA TRP A 121 33.75 4.01 -3.08
C TRP A 121 33.00 2.74 -2.69
N ILE A 122 31.76 2.62 -3.16
CA ILE A 122 30.95 1.43 -2.96
C ILE A 122 30.47 0.91 -4.31
N GLU A 123 30.29 -0.41 -4.38
CA GLU A 123 29.76 -1.10 -5.55
C GLU A 123 28.64 -2.04 -5.08
N PHE A 124 27.47 -1.94 -5.72
CA PHE A 124 26.41 -2.93 -5.55
C PHE A 124 26.81 -4.23 -6.24
N MET A 125 26.68 -5.33 -5.51
CA MET A 125 26.92 -6.65 -6.06
C MET A 125 25.78 -7.02 -7.01
N ALA A 126 26.09 -7.79 -8.06
CA ALA A 126 25.06 -8.33 -8.94
C ALA A 126 24.08 -9.16 -8.10
N GLU A 127 22.84 -8.69 -7.98
CA GLU A 127 21.83 -9.45 -7.25
C GLU A 127 21.54 -10.73 -8.01
N GLU A 128 21.55 -11.86 -7.30
CA GLU A 128 20.76 -13.01 -7.71
C GLU A 128 19.31 -12.55 -7.92
N ALA A 129 18.59 -13.16 -8.87
CA ALA A 129 17.19 -12.83 -9.10
C ALA A 129 16.47 -12.83 -7.74
N PRO A 130 15.68 -11.79 -7.41
CA PRO A 130 15.12 -11.68 -6.09
C PRO A 130 14.37 -12.96 -5.78
N GLN A 131 14.58 -13.53 -4.59
CA GLN A 131 13.65 -14.52 -4.06
C GLN A 131 12.37 -13.76 -3.72
N HIS A 132 11.57 -13.44 -4.75
CA HIS A 132 10.25 -12.86 -4.58
C HIS A 132 9.48 -13.81 -3.69
N VAL A 133 9.08 -13.34 -2.51
CA VAL A 133 8.07 -14.05 -1.72
C VAL A 133 6.81 -14.02 -2.59
N VAL A 134 6.51 -15.15 -3.23
CA VAL A 134 5.34 -15.26 -4.09
C VAL A 134 4.12 -14.97 -3.22
N PRO A 135 3.38 -13.89 -3.47
CA PRO A 135 2.24 -13.56 -2.65
C PRO A 135 1.23 -14.71 -2.69
N ALA A 136 0.56 -14.95 -1.56
CA ALA A 136 -0.46 -15.98 -1.50
C ALA A 136 -1.52 -15.69 -2.58
N LYS A 137 -1.73 -16.66 -3.48
CA LYS A 137 -2.75 -16.54 -4.53
C LYS A 137 -4.15 -16.28 -3.95
N ARG A 138 -4.43 -16.82 -2.77
CA ARG A 138 -5.70 -16.65 -2.06
C ARG A 138 -5.43 -16.26 -0.62
N VAL A 139 -6.12 -15.23 -0.15
CA VAL A 139 -6.16 -14.78 1.24
C VAL A 139 -7.60 -14.79 1.70
N GLU A 140 -7.91 -15.56 2.73
CA GLU A 140 -9.28 -15.65 3.26
C GLU A 140 -9.30 -15.53 4.78
N ASP A 141 -10.46 -15.12 5.30
CA ASP A 141 -10.76 -15.08 6.72
C ASP A 141 -12.26 -15.31 6.91
N ASP A 142 -12.62 -16.43 7.55
CA ASP A 142 -13.99 -16.77 7.95
C ASP A 142 -14.28 -16.33 9.40
N PHE A 143 -13.39 -15.55 10.02
CA PHE A 143 -13.55 -14.99 11.37
C PHE A 143 -13.82 -16.03 12.47
N ASN A 144 -13.30 -17.25 12.29
CA ASN A 144 -13.41 -18.34 13.28
C ASN A 144 -12.26 -18.37 14.29
N ARG A 145 -11.32 -17.40 14.23
CA ARG A 145 -10.13 -17.34 15.08
C ARG A 145 -10.13 -16.07 15.94
N SER A 146 -9.77 -16.22 17.21
CA SER A 146 -9.52 -15.13 18.14
C SER A 146 -8.18 -15.38 18.87
N PRO A 147 -7.19 -14.48 18.78
CA PRO A 147 -7.24 -13.17 18.13
C PRO A 147 -7.29 -13.25 16.59
N MET A 148 -7.82 -12.19 15.97
CA MET A 148 -7.86 -12.04 14.51
C MET A 148 -6.44 -12.02 13.92
N ASP A 149 -6.30 -12.40 12.64
CA ASP A 149 -5.03 -12.38 11.92
C ASP A 149 -4.36 -10.99 11.98
N LYS A 150 -3.09 -10.95 12.42
CA LYS A 150 -2.32 -9.71 12.61
C LYS A 150 -2.03 -8.96 11.31
N ARG A 151 -2.26 -9.57 10.14
CA ARG A 151 -2.08 -8.94 8.82
C ARG A 151 -3.25 -8.03 8.42
N TRP A 152 -4.33 -7.97 9.19
CA TRP A 152 -5.35 -6.94 9.02
C TRP A 152 -4.78 -5.57 9.40
N GLN A 153 -4.98 -4.59 8.52
CA GLN A 153 -4.46 -3.24 8.65
C GLN A 153 -5.59 -2.23 8.77
N TRP A 154 -5.31 -1.10 9.40
CA TRP A 154 -6.23 0.01 9.59
C TRP A 154 -5.48 1.33 9.46
N SER A 155 -6.18 2.45 9.62
CA SER A 155 -5.55 3.76 9.64
C SER A 155 -4.69 3.95 10.88
N VAL A 156 -3.48 4.50 10.72
CA VAL A 156 -2.65 4.91 11.86
C VAL A 156 -3.32 5.95 12.76
N PHE A 157 -4.31 6.69 12.23
CA PHE A 157 -5.07 7.69 12.98
C PHE A 157 -6.33 7.12 13.64
N GLN A 158 -6.75 5.91 13.26
CA GLN A 158 -8.00 5.32 13.71
C GLN A 158 -7.90 3.80 13.70
N GLN A 159 -7.63 3.21 14.87
CA GLN A 159 -7.71 1.77 15.09
C GLN A 159 -9.14 1.35 15.44
N PRO A 160 -9.82 0.53 14.61
CA PRO A 160 -11.13 -0.01 14.94
C PRO A 160 -11.01 -1.02 16.08
N LYS A 161 -11.84 -0.87 17.11
CA LYS A 161 -12.03 -1.90 18.15
C LYS A 161 -12.95 -2.99 17.61
N THR A 162 -12.40 -3.88 16.80
CA THR A 162 -13.13 -5.01 16.23
C THR A 162 -13.41 -6.09 17.27
N GLU A 163 -14.48 -6.84 17.08
CA GLU A 163 -14.83 -8.00 17.90
C GLU A 163 -15.11 -9.18 16.97
N VAL A 164 -14.51 -10.34 17.26
CA VAL A 164 -14.81 -11.60 16.58
C VAL A 164 -15.58 -12.49 17.55
N LYS A 165 -16.80 -12.87 17.19
CA LYS A 165 -17.63 -13.79 17.97
C LYS A 165 -18.47 -14.67 17.06
N ASN A 166 -18.58 -15.95 17.41
CA ASN A 166 -19.42 -16.93 16.70
C ASN A 166 -19.17 -17.00 15.17
N GLY A 167 -17.90 -16.87 14.74
CA GLY A 167 -17.55 -16.90 13.30
C GLY A 167 -17.91 -15.62 12.54
N GLU A 168 -18.13 -14.51 13.24
CA GLU A 168 -18.51 -13.23 12.65
C GLU A 168 -17.61 -12.11 13.17
N LEU A 169 -17.21 -11.21 12.27
CA LEU A 169 -16.51 -9.98 12.60
C LEU A 169 -17.50 -8.82 12.74
N TYR A 170 -17.44 -8.14 13.87
CA TYR A 170 -18.14 -6.89 14.14
C TYR A 170 -17.15 -5.73 13.97
N LEU A 171 -17.41 -4.89 12.97
CA LEU A 171 -16.64 -3.68 12.68
C LEU A 171 -17.49 -2.46 13.08
N PRO A 172 -17.08 -1.67 14.09
CA PRO A 172 -17.76 -0.42 14.41
C PRO A 172 -17.79 0.50 13.20
N ALA A 173 -18.92 1.11 12.91
CA ALA A 173 -19.05 2.10 11.86
C ALA A 173 -18.49 3.45 12.32
N ALA A 174 -18.20 4.34 11.36
CA ALA A 174 -17.93 5.74 11.66
C ALA A 174 -18.91 6.65 10.92
N ASN A 175 -19.31 7.73 11.60
CA ASN A 175 -20.14 8.79 11.04
C ASN A 175 -19.29 9.82 10.28
N LYS A 176 -18.56 9.35 9.27
CA LYS A 176 -17.71 10.13 8.37
C LYS A 176 -17.86 9.60 6.95
N GLU A 177 -17.59 10.42 5.94
CA GLU A 177 -17.73 10.06 4.52
C GLU A 177 -16.98 8.77 4.20
N GLY A 178 -15.72 8.65 4.63
CA GLY A 178 -14.90 7.46 4.41
C GLY A 178 -15.21 6.25 5.28
N GLY A 179 -16.15 6.35 6.22
CA GLY A 179 -16.49 5.28 7.16
C GLY A 179 -15.31 4.82 8.03
N ASN A 180 -15.46 3.63 8.61
CA ASN A 180 -14.42 2.93 9.35
C ASN A 180 -14.05 1.66 8.58
N PHE A 181 -12.78 1.27 8.59
CA PHE A 181 -12.32 0.16 7.76
C PHE A 181 -11.19 -0.64 8.37
N ILE A 182 -11.09 -1.90 7.94
CA ILE A 182 -9.88 -2.72 8.03
C ILE A 182 -9.62 -3.34 6.66
N GLY A 183 -8.37 -3.61 6.31
CA GLY A 183 -8.04 -4.17 5.00
C GLY A 183 -6.80 -5.04 4.98
N ARG A 184 -6.62 -5.75 3.87
CA ARG A 184 -5.40 -6.48 3.54
C ARG A 184 -4.61 -5.70 2.51
N HIS A 185 -3.28 -5.70 2.63
CA HIS A 185 -2.38 -5.16 1.63
C HIS A 185 -2.56 -5.90 0.29
N THR A 186 -2.54 -5.16 -0.82
CA THR A 186 -2.62 -5.71 -2.17
C THR A 186 -1.22 -5.97 -2.71
N THR A 187 -1.01 -7.13 -3.32
CA THR A 187 0.29 -7.58 -3.82
C THR A 187 0.30 -7.84 -5.32
N SER A 188 -0.85 -7.69 -5.98
CA SER A 188 -1.02 -7.73 -7.42
C SER A 188 -1.80 -6.51 -7.89
N GLY A 189 -1.53 -6.06 -9.12
CA GLY A 189 -2.39 -5.10 -9.81
C GLY A 189 -3.74 -5.69 -10.22
N ASN A 190 -3.86 -7.02 -10.21
CA ASN A 190 -5.07 -7.75 -10.56
C ASN A 190 -5.51 -8.62 -9.38
N TYR A 191 -6.69 -8.33 -8.85
CA TYR A 191 -7.25 -9.15 -7.78
C TYR A 191 -8.77 -9.06 -7.75
N THR A 192 -9.39 -10.05 -7.12
CA THR A 192 -10.83 -10.08 -6.86
C THR A 192 -11.06 -10.32 -5.38
N THR A 193 -11.78 -9.40 -4.72
CA THR A 193 -12.16 -9.51 -3.31
C THR A 193 -13.65 -9.73 -3.20
N THR A 194 -14.06 -10.76 -2.46
CA THR A 194 -15.45 -11.05 -2.14
C THR A 194 -15.65 -11.02 -0.62
N VAL A 195 -16.68 -10.32 -0.18
CA VAL A 195 -17.06 -10.19 1.23
C VAL A 195 -18.49 -10.64 1.40
N LYS A 196 -18.77 -11.41 2.45
CA LYS A 196 -20.13 -11.79 2.82
C LYS A 196 -20.58 -10.96 4.03
N VAL A 197 -21.58 -10.11 3.82
CA VAL A 197 -22.13 -9.23 4.86
C VAL A 197 -23.32 -9.90 5.54
N HIS A 198 -23.38 -9.85 6.88
CA HIS A 198 -24.54 -10.31 7.63
C HIS A 198 -25.61 -9.22 7.70
N GLY A 199 -26.38 -9.07 6.62
CA GLY A 199 -27.29 -7.94 6.43
C GLY A 199 -28.31 -7.70 7.57
N GLN A 200 -28.80 -8.75 8.23
CA GLN A 200 -29.77 -8.62 9.33
C GLN A 200 -29.14 -8.17 10.66
N LYS A 201 -27.85 -8.44 10.90
CA LYS A 201 -27.16 -8.09 12.15
C LYS A 201 -26.44 -6.75 12.01
N SER A 202 -26.02 -6.37 10.80
CA SER A 202 -25.48 -5.05 10.53
C SER A 202 -26.50 -3.96 10.84
N THR A 203 -26.10 -3.00 11.68
CA THR A 203 -26.89 -1.81 12.00
C THR A 203 -26.47 -0.59 11.16
N ALA A 204 -25.30 -0.68 10.51
CA ALA A 204 -24.74 0.30 9.58
C ALA A 204 -24.62 -0.26 8.15
N ALA A 205 -24.33 0.63 7.20
CA ALA A 205 -23.92 0.23 5.85
C ALA A 205 -22.58 -0.50 5.93
N ALA A 206 -22.46 -1.66 5.29
CA ALA A 206 -21.29 -2.52 5.40
C ALA A 206 -20.96 -3.22 4.09
N GLY A 207 -19.69 -3.40 3.77
CA GLY A 207 -19.30 -4.11 2.55
C GLY A 207 -17.81 -4.10 2.23
N VAL A 208 -17.51 -4.20 0.94
CA VAL A 208 -16.15 -4.33 0.41
C VAL A 208 -15.66 -2.99 -0.14
N ALA A 209 -14.37 -2.70 0.05
CA ALA A 209 -13.76 -1.45 -0.40
C ALA A 209 -12.33 -1.62 -0.95
N ALA A 210 -11.96 -0.74 -1.88
CA ALA A 210 -10.58 -0.36 -2.16
C ALA A 210 -10.28 0.91 -1.35
N ILE A 211 -9.29 0.81 -0.46
CA ILE A 211 -9.04 1.78 0.61
C ILE A 211 -7.67 2.40 0.40
N GLY A 212 -7.64 3.68 0.06
CA GLY A 212 -6.42 4.50 0.19
C GLY A 212 -6.35 5.10 1.59
N ASP A 213 -7.36 5.88 1.96
CA ASP A 213 -7.49 6.46 3.30
C ASP A 213 -8.93 6.91 3.62
N GLU A 214 -9.10 7.69 4.70
CA GLU A 214 -10.39 8.21 5.15
C GLU A 214 -11.02 9.19 4.17
N LYS A 215 -10.23 9.78 3.28
CA LYS A 215 -10.67 10.76 2.28
C LYS A 215 -10.69 10.19 0.87
N ASN A 216 -10.12 9.01 0.65
CA ASN A 216 -9.91 8.39 -0.65
C ASN A 216 -10.18 6.89 -0.57
N ASN A 217 -11.42 6.49 -0.86
CA ASN A 217 -11.80 5.09 -1.02
C ASN A 217 -12.96 4.94 -1.99
N ILE A 218 -13.19 3.70 -2.45
CA ILE A 218 -14.39 3.34 -3.21
C ILE A 218 -14.90 2.00 -2.71
N SER A 219 -16.20 1.90 -2.50
CA SER A 219 -16.81 0.77 -1.83
C SER A 219 -18.16 0.38 -2.42
N ALA A 220 -18.52 -0.90 -2.27
CA ALA A 220 -19.88 -1.37 -2.39
C ALA A 220 -20.39 -1.72 -1.00
N LEU A 221 -21.47 -1.08 -0.55
CA LEU A 221 -22.01 -1.21 0.80
C LEU A 221 -23.46 -1.66 0.75
N TYR A 222 -23.79 -2.67 1.54
CA TYR A 222 -25.17 -3.06 1.80
C TYR A 222 -25.72 -2.33 3.02
N ASN A 223 -26.93 -1.78 2.92
CA ASN A 223 -27.67 -1.21 4.03
C ASN A 223 -29.17 -1.46 3.85
N LYS A 224 -29.79 -2.21 4.77
CA LYS A 224 -31.26 -2.39 4.89
C LYS A 224 -32.01 -2.61 3.57
N GLY A 225 -31.50 -3.49 2.71
CA GLY A 225 -32.14 -3.88 1.45
C GLY A 225 -31.70 -3.06 0.24
N VAL A 226 -30.61 -2.31 0.34
CA VAL A 226 -30.02 -1.59 -0.78
C VAL A 226 -28.52 -1.84 -0.79
N VAL A 227 -27.95 -2.06 -1.97
CA VAL A 227 -26.50 -2.02 -2.21
C VAL A 227 -26.18 -0.73 -2.94
N THR A 228 -25.28 0.07 -2.41
CA THR A 228 -24.78 1.30 -3.04
C THR A 228 -23.30 1.18 -3.35
N VAL A 229 -22.88 1.70 -4.49
CA VAL A 229 -21.46 1.93 -4.79
C VAL A 229 -21.16 3.39 -4.53
N VAL A 230 -20.19 3.65 -3.66
CA VAL A 230 -19.86 4.98 -3.17
C VAL A 230 -18.38 5.24 -3.40
N GLN A 231 -18.07 6.38 -4.01
CA GLN A 231 -16.74 6.93 -4.13
C GLN A 231 -16.56 8.06 -3.14
N VAL A 232 -15.48 8.04 -2.37
CA VAL A 232 -15.01 9.16 -1.56
C VAL A 232 -13.69 9.62 -2.15
N LYS A 233 -13.65 10.84 -2.69
CA LYS A 233 -12.46 11.43 -3.33
C LYS A 233 -12.16 12.79 -2.71
N GLY A 234 -11.01 12.94 -2.07
CA GLY A 234 -10.67 14.15 -1.32
C GLY A 234 -11.65 14.47 -0.19
N GLY A 235 -12.29 13.44 0.39
CA GLY A 235 -13.32 13.58 1.42
C GLY A 235 -14.71 13.89 0.87
N LYS A 236 -14.87 14.06 -0.44
CA LYS A 236 -16.17 14.26 -1.08
C LYS A 236 -16.78 12.93 -1.49
N GLU A 237 -17.99 12.68 -1.01
CA GLU A 237 -18.78 11.50 -1.36
C GLU A 237 -19.53 11.66 -2.70
N THR A 238 -19.63 10.58 -3.47
CA THR A 238 -20.45 10.48 -4.68
C THR A 238 -20.99 9.05 -4.80
N VAL A 239 -22.30 8.91 -4.96
CA VAL A 239 -22.94 7.62 -5.24
C VAL A 239 -22.86 7.35 -6.73
N LEU A 240 -22.29 6.20 -7.11
CA LEU A 240 -22.08 5.80 -8.51
C LEU A 240 -23.11 4.80 -9.01
N ALA A 241 -23.64 3.96 -8.13
CA ALA A 241 -24.66 2.98 -8.46
C ALA A 241 -25.50 2.63 -7.23
N THR A 242 -26.75 2.26 -7.46
CA THR A 242 -27.68 1.81 -6.42
C THR A 242 -28.48 0.63 -6.95
N LYS A 243 -28.65 -0.41 -6.12
CA LYS A 243 -29.45 -1.58 -6.45
C LYS A 243 -30.26 -2.06 -5.25
N THR A 244 -31.56 -2.29 -5.46
CA THR A 244 -32.42 -2.94 -4.47
C THR A 244 -31.98 -4.39 -4.25
N PHE A 245 -31.98 -4.81 -2.99
CA PHE A 245 -31.56 -6.14 -2.56
C PHE A 245 -32.47 -6.65 -1.42
N PRO A 246 -32.66 -7.96 -1.23
CA PRO A 246 -33.50 -8.46 -0.14
C PRO A 246 -32.98 -8.07 1.25
N LYS A 247 -33.86 -7.56 2.12
CA LYS A 247 -33.50 -7.08 3.47
C LYS A 247 -32.94 -8.17 4.40
N THR A 248 -33.40 -9.40 4.22
CA THR A 248 -33.04 -10.56 5.05
C THR A 248 -31.82 -11.32 4.52
N ALA A 249 -31.27 -10.90 3.39
CA ALA A 249 -30.18 -11.63 2.76
C ALA A 249 -28.83 -11.34 3.44
N LYS A 250 -27.89 -12.27 3.23
CA LYS A 250 -26.48 -12.10 3.50
C LYS A 250 -25.73 -11.86 2.18
N PRO A 251 -25.72 -10.63 1.65
CA PRO A 251 -25.14 -10.38 0.33
C PRO A 251 -23.66 -10.74 0.30
N PHE A 252 -23.26 -11.33 -0.82
CA PHE A 252 -21.88 -11.35 -1.25
C PHE A 252 -21.63 -10.10 -2.09
N LEU A 253 -20.73 -9.25 -1.66
CA LEU A 253 -20.29 -8.07 -2.40
C LEU A 253 -18.88 -8.34 -2.90
N ARG A 254 -18.67 -8.14 -4.20
CA ARG A 254 -17.40 -8.42 -4.86
C ARG A 254 -16.85 -7.18 -5.51
N MET A 255 -15.56 -6.97 -5.34
CA MET A 255 -14.76 -5.96 -6.00
C MET A 255 -13.71 -6.66 -6.86
N GLN A 256 -13.67 -6.35 -8.14
CA GLN A 256 -12.62 -6.78 -9.05
C GLN A 256 -11.76 -5.56 -9.40
N VAL A 257 -10.45 -5.73 -9.33
CA VAL A 257 -9.49 -4.69 -9.69
C VAL A 257 -8.58 -5.23 -10.79
N ARG A 258 -8.36 -4.40 -11.81
CA ARG A 258 -7.40 -4.63 -12.88
C ARG A 258 -6.45 -3.45 -13.01
N ASN A 259 -5.20 -3.73 -13.39
CA ASN A 259 -4.17 -2.72 -13.58
C ASN A 259 -4.04 -1.74 -12.38
N GLY A 260 -4.32 -2.23 -11.17
CA GLY A 260 -4.28 -1.47 -9.91
C GLY A 260 -5.41 -0.46 -9.69
N LYS A 261 -6.13 -0.04 -10.75
CA LYS A 261 -7.07 1.09 -10.70
C LYS A 261 -8.38 0.91 -11.45
N GLU A 262 -8.52 -0.09 -12.30
CA GLU A 262 -9.78 -0.34 -13.01
C GLU A 262 -10.68 -1.19 -12.11
N ILE A 263 -11.69 -0.57 -11.49
CA ILE A 263 -12.47 -1.19 -10.41
C ILE A 263 -13.88 -1.51 -10.91
N ARG A 264 -14.34 -2.74 -10.68
CA ARG A 264 -15.73 -3.15 -10.92
C ARG A 264 -16.33 -3.75 -9.66
N PHE A 265 -17.59 -3.42 -9.39
CA PHE A 265 -18.33 -4.00 -8.26
C PHE A 265 -19.44 -4.92 -8.74
N PHE A 266 -19.66 -5.98 -7.98
CA PHE A 266 -20.69 -6.97 -8.22
C PHE A 266 -21.38 -7.35 -6.92
N TYR A 267 -22.59 -7.89 -7.03
CA TYR A 267 -23.33 -8.45 -5.90
C TYR A 267 -23.89 -9.82 -6.24
N SER A 268 -24.12 -10.63 -5.20
CA SER A 268 -24.74 -11.95 -5.32
C SER A 268 -25.52 -12.31 -4.06
N ALA A 269 -26.63 -13.02 -4.23
CA ALA A 269 -27.39 -13.60 -3.12
C ALA A 269 -26.87 -14.97 -2.68
N ASN A 270 -26.19 -15.71 -3.56
CA ASN A 270 -25.75 -17.09 -3.33
C ASN A 270 -24.23 -17.27 -3.33
N GLY A 271 -23.48 -16.22 -3.67
CA GLY A 271 -22.01 -16.25 -3.74
C GLY A 271 -21.46 -17.02 -4.94
N ARG A 272 -22.31 -17.39 -5.90
CA ARG A 272 -21.93 -18.13 -7.13
C ARG A 272 -22.17 -17.28 -8.37
N SER A 273 -23.38 -16.76 -8.53
CA SER A 273 -23.78 -15.94 -9.68
C SER A 273 -23.71 -14.47 -9.30
N PHE A 274 -22.83 -13.71 -9.96
CA PHE A 274 -22.59 -12.30 -9.65
C PHE A 274 -23.14 -11.41 -10.76
N THR A 275 -23.83 -10.34 -10.35
CA THR A 275 -24.35 -9.31 -11.24
C THR A 275 -23.56 -8.02 -11.03
N GLU A 276 -23.11 -7.40 -12.12
CA GLU A 276 -22.33 -6.15 -12.08
C GLU A 276 -23.19 -4.96 -11.63
N LEU A 277 -22.62 -4.08 -10.81
CA LEU A 277 -23.23 -2.84 -10.32
C LEU A 277 -22.75 -1.61 -11.10
N THR A 278 -21.47 -1.59 -11.48
CA THR A 278 -20.80 -0.47 -12.13
C THR A 278 -20.55 -0.79 -13.59
N MET A 279 -21.58 -0.67 -14.44
CA MET A 279 -21.42 -0.88 -15.88
C MET A 279 -20.33 0.07 -16.41
N ASN A 280 -19.34 -0.48 -17.11
CA ASN A 280 -18.12 0.18 -17.63
C ASN A 280 -16.95 0.37 -16.64
N GLY A 281 -17.09 -0.09 -15.39
CA GLY A 281 -16.05 0.07 -14.36
C GLY A 281 -15.89 1.51 -13.87
N VAL A 282 -15.00 1.68 -12.89
CA VAL A 282 -14.70 2.96 -12.25
C VAL A 282 -13.19 3.14 -12.22
N ASP A 283 -12.72 4.33 -12.61
CA ASP A 283 -11.29 4.69 -12.50
C ASP A 283 -10.94 5.04 -11.05
N GLY A 284 -10.22 4.12 -10.41
CA GLY A 284 -9.64 4.24 -9.07
C GLY A 284 -8.34 5.05 -9.03
N GLY A 285 -7.95 5.73 -10.12
CA GLY A 285 -6.69 6.48 -10.18
C GLY A 285 -6.56 7.63 -9.16
N PHE A 286 -7.65 8.02 -8.52
CA PHE A 286 -7.66 8.99 -7.41
C PHE A 286 -7.17 8.40 -6.08
N LEU A 287 -7.10 7.07 -5.96
CA LEU A 287 -6.60 6.43 -4.76
C LEU A 287 -5.09 6.68 -4.63
N PRO A 288 -4.59 7.09 -3.45
CA PRO A 288 -3.18 7.36 -3.23
C PRO A 288 -2.34 6.09 -3.50
N PRO A 289 -1.42 6.09 -4.48
CA PRO A 289 -0.67 4.87 -4.83
C PRO A 289 0.50 4.57 -3.89
N TRP A 290 1.20 5.59 -3.37
CA TRP A 290 2.59 5.41 -2.89
C TRP A 290 2.86 5.67 -1.41
N ASP A 291 2.18 6.63 -0.79
CA ASP A 291 2.29 6.93 0.64
C ASP A 291 1.32 6.06 1.45
N ARG A 292 0.21 5.67 0.84
CA ARG A 292 -0.89 4.91 1.44
C ARG A 292 -1.37 3.81 0.50
N ALA A 293 -0.50 2.83 0.26
CA ALA A 293 -0.78 1.69 -0.63
C ALA A 293 -2.21 1.17 -0.42
N ILE A 294 -2.85 0.86 -1.55
CA ILE A 294 -4.25 0.45 -1.56
C ILE A 294 -4.39 -0.82 -0.73
N ARG A 295 -5.39 -0.82 0.15
CA ARG A 295 -5.85 -2.02 0.86
C ARG A 295 -7.17 -2.47 0.27
N SER A 296 -7.32 -3.79 0.11
CA SER A 296 -8.64 -4.38 -0.15
C SER A 296 -9.25 -4.84 1.15
N GLY A 297 -10.44 -4.34 1.50
CA GLY A 297 -10.92 -4.50 2.85
C GLY A 297 -12.41 -4.39 3.05
N LEU A 298 -12.75 -4.38 4.33
CA LEU A 298 -14.09 -4.24 4.88
C LEU A 298 -14.30 -2.79 5.28
N LEU A 299 -15.48 -2.25 5.01
CA LEU A 299 -15.85 -0.90 5.39
C LEU A 299 -17.23 -0.90 6.04
N ALA A 300 -17.37 -0.16 7.14
CA ALA A 300 -18.63 0.10 7.83
C ALA A 300 -18.86 1.61 8.00
N LYS A 301 -20.02 2.10 7.60
CA LYS A 301 -20.40 3.52 7.65
C LYS A 301 -21.81 3.71 8.20
N GLY A 302 -21.96 4.61 9.16
CA GLY A 302 -23.21 4.83 9.87
C GLY A 302 -23.04 5.69 11.11
N ALA A 303 -24.11 5.84 11.89
CA ALA A 303 -24.10 6.62 13.13
C ALA A 303 -23.14 6.02 14.19
N ASP A 304 -22.72 6.84 15.15
CA ASP A 304 -21.89 6.36 16.26
C ASP A 304 -22.62 5.26 17.05
N GLY A 305 -21.88 4.22 17.45
CA GLY A 305 -22.44 3.04 18.10
C GLY A 305 -23.05 1.99 17.16
N SER A 306 -23.20 2.29 15.86
CA SER A 306 -23.60 1.30 14.86
C SER A 306 -22.40 0.49 14.35
N PHE A 307 -22.66 -0.64 13.69
CA PHE A 307 -21.63 -1.59 13.24
C PHE A 307 -22.05 -2.37 12.00
N GLY A 308 -21.06 -2.77 11.20
CA GLY A 308 -21.19 -3.76 10.15
C GLY A 308 -20.78 -5.14 10.65
N VAL A 309 -21.49 -6.19 10.23
CA VAL A 309 -21.19 -7.58 10.57
C VAL A 309 -20.81 -8.35 9.31
N PHE A 310 -19.71 -9.10 9.39
CA PHE A 310 -19.12 -9.82 8.26
C PHE A 310 -18.95 -11.30 8.61
N ASP A 311 -19.41 -12.16 7.70
CA ASP A 311 -19.29 -13.62 7.81
C ASP A 311 -17.97 -14.12 7.19
N ARG A 312 -17.47 -13.44 6.14
CA ARG A 312 -16.30 -13.89 5.37
C ARG A 312 -15.64 -12.77 4.60
N TYR A 313 -14.32 -12.83 4.50
CA TYR A 313 -13.49 -12.12 3.54
C TYR A 313 -12.71 -13.12 2.67
N GLU A 314 -12.62 -12.86 1.38
CA GLU A 314 -11.76 -13.58 0.45
C GLU A 314 -11.16 -12.60 -0.55
N MET A 315 -9.86 -12.69 -0.78
CA MET A 315 -9.14 -12.02 -1.87
C MET A 315 -8.35 -13.04 -2.67
N VAL A 316 -8.50 -13.01 -3.99
CA VAL A 316 -7.77 -13.83 -4.93
C VAL A 316 -6.90 -12.92 -5.78
N ASN A 317 -5.59 -13.10 -5.70
CA ASN A 317 -4.60 -12.42 -6.54
C ASN A 317 -4.47 -13.19 -7.87
N GLU A 318 -4.29 -12.44 -8.95
CA GLU A 318 -4.10 -12.94 -10.31
C GLU A 318 -2.72 -12.56 -10.85
#